data_AF-A0AAC9WHY9-F1
#
_entry.id   AF-A0AAC9WHY9-F1
#
_cell.length_a   1.000
_cell.length_b   1.000
_cell.length_c   1.000
_cell.angle_alpha   90.00
_cell.angle_beta   90.00
_cell.angle_gamma   90.00
#
_symmetry.space_group_name_H-M   'P 1'
#
loop_
_entity.id
_entity.type
_entity.pdbx_description
1 polymer ?
#
loop_
_entity_poly.entity_id
_entity_poly.type
_entity_poly.pdbx_seq_one_letter_code
_entity_poly.pdbx_strand_id
1 'polypeptide(L)' 'MQNSKDIDNISNQLRELKKNIDRSQEYLSALEMLMVDDNNGRLKDADLAHEFKTLTNSIASVSKNIEVLEKKLYN' A
#
# COMPACT_ATOMS: atom_id res chain seq x y z
N MET A 1 27.26 -18.27 -7.95
CA MET A 1 26.26 -18.79 -6.98
C MET A 1 25.76 -17.73 -5.98
N GLN A 2 26.44 -16.59 -5.76
CA GLN A 2 25.98 -15.55 -4.82
C GLN A 2 24.70 -14.80 -5.27
N ASN A 3 24.59 -14.42 -6.55
CA ASN A 3 23.45 -13.61 -7.01
C ASN A 3 22.07 -14.27 -6.91
N SER A 4 21.95 -15.60 -7.10
CA SER A 4 20.63 -16.25 -7.05
C SER A 4 20.01 -16.17 -5.67
N LYS A 5 20.79 -16.43 -4.63
CA LYS A 5 20.34 -16.39 -3.24
C LYS A 5 19.97 -14.97 -2.82
N ASP A 6 20.73 -13.98 -3.29
CA ASP A 6 20.46 -12.58 -3.00
C ASP A 6 19.19 -12.10 -3.73
N ILE A 7 18.98 -12.50 -4.99
CA ILE A 7 17.74 -12.23 -5.73
C ILE A 7 16.54 -12.87 -5.03
N ASP A 8 16.65 -14.12 -4.58
CA ASP A 8 15.58 -14.81 -3.87
C ASP A 8 15.25 -14.12 -2.54
N ASN A 9 16.28 -13.68 -1.80
CA ASN A 9 16.08 -12.93 -0.56
C ASN A 9 15.37 -11.59 -0.79
N ILE A 10 15.80 -10.83 -1.81
CA ILE A 10 15.17 -9.54 -2.14
C ILE A 10 13.73 -9.77 -2.62
N SER A 11 13.49 -10.79 -3.44
CA SER A 11 12.14 -11.15 -3.90
C SER A 11 11.21 -11.51 -2.73
N ASN A 12 11.70 -12.30 -1.77
CA ASN A 12 10.95 -12.62 -0.56
C ASN A 12 10.62 -11.37 0.27
N GLN A 13 11.58 -10.46 0.45
CA GLN A 13 11.36 -9.19 1.16
C GLN A 13 10.34 -8.29 0.45
N LEU A 14 10.40 -8.19 -0.89
CA LEU A 14 9.43 -7.43 -1.68
C LEU A 14 8.03 -8.03 -1.55
N ARG A 15 7.92 -9.37 -1.53
CA ARG A 15 6.65 -10.07 -1.35
C ARG A 15 6.04 -9.83 0.03
N GLU A 16 6.85 -9.85 1.08
CA GLU A 16 6.42 -9.51 2.44
C GLU A 16 5.97 -8.05 2.53
N LEU A 17 6.73 -7.14 1.91
CA LEU A 17 6.38 -5.72 1.87
C LEU A 17 5.05 -5.49 1.14
N LYS A 18 4.83 -6.16 0.01
CA LYS A 18 3.56 -6.12 -0.73
C LYS A 18 2.38 -6.58 0.13
N LYS A 19 2.53 -7.71 0.83
CA LYS A 19 1.50 -8.22 1.74
C LYS A 19 1.17 -7.24 2.88
N ASN A 20 2.17 -6.54 3.41
CA ASN A 20 1.96 -5.54 4.46
C ASN A 20 1.27 -4.27 3.92
N ILE A 21 1.56 -3.90 2.68
CA ILE A 21 0.87 -2.81 1.97
C ILE A 21 -0.59 -3.16 1.73
N ASP A 22 -0.89 -4.36 1.24
CA ASP A 22 -2.27 -4.80 0.99
C ASP A 22 -3.10 -4.73 2.30
N ARG A 23 -2.54 -5.23 3.40
CA ARG A 23 -3.17 -5.11 4.74
C ARG A 23 -3.37 -3.67 5.18
N SER A 24 -2.40 -2.81 4.89
CA SER A 24 -2.50 -1.39 5.22
C SER A 24 -3.61 -0.72 4.41
N GLN A 25 -3.80 -1.08 3.13
CA GLN A 25 -4.93 -0.63 2.31
C GLN A 25 -6.27 -1.14 2.83
N GLU A 26 -6.34 -2.38 3.33
CA GLU A 26 -7.54 -2.92 3.97
C GLU A 26 -7.91 -2.12 5.23
N TYR A 27 -6.94 -1.87 6.11
CA TYR A 27 -7.17 -1.05 7.31
C TYR A 27 -7.58 0.37 6.95
N LEU A 28 -6.99 0.94 5.89
CA LEU A 28 -7.39 2.26 5.45
C LEU A 28 -8.83 2.25 4.92
N SER A 29 -9.20 1.27 4.11
CA SER A 29 -10.57 1.16 3.61
C SER A 29 -11.59 1.02 4.76
N ALA A 30 -11.24 0.26 5.80
CA ALA A 30 -12.08 0.13 6.99
C ALA A 30 -12.23 1.45 7.76
N LEU A 31 -11.15 2.21 7.92
CA LEU A 31 -11.20 3.54 8.54
C LEU A 31 -12.00 4.52 7.67
N GLU A 32 -11.84 4.51 6.35
CA GLU A 32 -12.65 5.32 5.44
C GLU A 32 -14.14 5.04 5.61
N MET A 33 -14.53 3.76 5.71
CA MET A 33 -15.92 3.37 5.98
C MET A 33 -16.46 3.91 7.32
N LEU A 34 -15.62 4.05 8.35
CA LEU A 34 -16.00 4.62 9.65
C LEU A 34 -16.11 6.16 9.63
N MET A 35 -15.40 6.81 8.69
CA MET A 35 -15.40 8.26 8.49
C MET A 35 -16.59 8.77 7.68
N VAL A 36 -17.27 7.89 6.92
CA VAL A 36 -18.52 8.26 6.24
C VAL A 36 -19.65 8.26 7.26
N ASP A 37 -20.39 9.37 7.37
CA ASP A 37 -21.48 9.49 8.33
C ASP A 37 -22.79 8.88 7.81
N ASP A 38 -23.48 8.21 8.74
CA ASP A 38 -24.81 7.59 8.71
C ASP A 38 -25.67 7.95 7.48
N ASN A 39 -25.44 7.26 6.35
CA ASN A 39 -26.23 7.31 5.11
C ASN A 39 -26.28 8.63 4.31
N ASN A 40 -25.42 9.63 4.58
CA ASN A 40 -25.43 10.88 3.80
C ASN A 40 -24.18 11.14 2.94
N GLY A 41 -23.19 10.24 2.96
CA GLY A 41 -22.00 10.32 2.09
C GLY A 41 -21.09 11.52 2.38
N ARG A 42 -21.32 12.24 3.48
CA ARG A 42 -20.46 13.33 3.94
C ARG A 42 -19.42 12.78 4.91
N LEU A 43 -18.16 13.08 4.62
CA LEU A 43 -17.03 12.81 5.51
C LEU A 43 -17.20 13.63 6.78
N LYS A 44 -17.01 12.99 7.95
CA LYS A 44 -17.11 13.65 9.26
C LYS A 44 -16.13 14.83 9.41
N ASP A 45 -14.99 14.77 8.73
CA ASP A 45 -13.94 15.77 8.77
C ASP A 45 -13.23 15.84 7.41
N ALA A 46 -13.22 17.02 6.79
CA ALA A 46 -12.63 17.24 5.47
C ALA A 46 -11.10 17.23 5.48
N ASP A 47 -10.49 17.68 6.58
CA ASP A 47 -9.03 17.69 6.75
C ASP A 47 -8.54 16.25 6.95
N LEU A 48 -9.23 15.49 7.79
CA LEU A 48 -8.94 14.06 7.98
C LEU A 48 -9.09 13.27 6.68
N ALA A 49 -10.13 13.55 5.90
CA ALA A 49 -10.33 12.91 4.59
C ALA A 49 -9.20 13.24 3.60
N HIS A 50 -8.69 14.47 3.63
CA HIS A 50 -7.57 14.88 2.79
C HIS A 50 -6.27 14.16 3.18
N GLU A 51 -5.98 14.05 4.48
CA GLU A 51 -4.84 13.27 4.98
C GLU A 51 -4.97 11.79 4.57
N PHE A 52 -6.18 11.24 4.68
CA PHE A 52 -6.48 9.87 4.30
C PHE A 52 -6.21 9.59 2.83
N LYS A 53 -6.72 10.47 1.96
CA LYS A 53 -6.48 10.41 0.51
C LYS A 53 -4.98 10.51 0.20
N THR A 54 -4.26 11.40 0.89
CA THR A 54 -2.81 11.55 0.73
C THR A 54 -2.09 10.25 1.10
N LEU A 55 -2.44 9.63 2.23
CA LEU A 55 -1.86 8.38 2.67
C LEU A 55 -2.15 7.22 1.69
N THR A 56 -3.40 7.10 1.21
CA THR A 56 -3.78 6.12 0.18
C THR A 56 -2.95 6.28 -1.09
N ASN A 57 -2.75 7.52 -1.56
CA ASN A 57 -1.92 7.79 -2.73
C ASN A 57 -0.45 7.43 -2.50
N SER A 58 0.10 7.72 -1.32
CA SER A 58 1.46 7.32 -0.96
C SER A 58 1.63 5.80 -0.98
N ILE A 59 0.67 5.06 -0.41
CA ILE A 59 0.71 3.59 -0.41
C ILE A 59 0.62 3.02 -1.82
N ALA A 60 -0.26 3.58 -2.67
CA ALA A 60 -0.35 3.18 -4.07
C ALA A 60 0.98 3.42 -4.82
N SER A 61 1.67 4.54 -4.54
CA SER A 61 3.00 4.81 -5.09
C SER A 61 4.05 3.81 -4.63
N VAL A 62 4.05 3.42 -3.35
CA VAL A 62 4.99 2.41 -2.83
C VAL A 62 4.72 1.05 -3.48
N SER A 63 3.46 0.65 -3.62
CA SER A 63 3.07 -0.59 -4.31
C SER A 63 3.59 -0.63 -5.75
N LYS A 64 3.42 0.45 -6.51
CA LYS A 64 3.96 0.58 -7.87
C LYS A 64 5.49 0.48 -7.91
N ASN A 65 6.19 1.08 -6.95
CA ASN A 65 7.64 1.01 -6.87
C ASN A 65 8.14 -0.42 -6.60
N ILE A 66 7.42 -1.19 -5.78
CA ILE A 66 7.71 -2.61 -5.54
C ILE A 66 7.57 -3.41 -6.84
N GLU A 67 6.51 -3.22 -7.60
CA GLU A 67 6.33 -3.91 -8.89
C GLU A 67 7.44 -3.57 -9.90
N VAL A 68 7.91 -2.33 -9.90
CA VAL A 68 9.04 -1.91 -10.75
C VAL A 68 10.34 -2.57 -10.28
N LEU A 69 10.57 -2.68 -8.97
CA LEU A 69 11.73 -3.36 -8.40
C LEU A 69 11.71 -4.87 -8.70
N GLU A 70 10.57 -5.53 -8.55
CA GLU A 70 10.38 -6.93 -8.92
C GLU A 70 10.72 -7.16 -10.40
N LYS A 71 10.21 -6.31 -11.31
CA LYS A 71 10.54 -6.41 -12.74
C LYS A 71 12.03 -6.23 -13.02
N LYS A 72 12.74 -5.39 -12.25
CA LYS A 72 14.19 -5.17 -12.40
C LYS A 72 15.04 -6.29 -11.83
N LEU A 73 14.52 -7.09 -10.89
CA LEU A 73 15.25 -8.24 -10.33
C LEU A 73 15.34 -9.42 -11.29
N TYR A 74 14.40 -9.52 -12.23
CA TYR A 74 14.31 -10.62 -13.19
C TYR A 74 14.68 -10.22 -14.63
N ASN A 75 15.07 -8.96 -14.86
CA ASN A 75 15.61 -8.44 -16.12
C ASN A 75 17.14 -8.32 -16.03
#